data_AF-G0N7A2-F1
#
_entry.id   AF-G0N7A2-F1
#
_cell.length_a   1.000
_cell.length_b   1.000
_cell.length_c   1.000
_cell.angle_alpha   90.00
_cell.angle_beta   90.00
_cell.angle_gamma   90.00
#
_symmetry.space_group_name_H-M   'P 1'
#
loop_
_entity.id
_entity.type
_entity.pdbx_description
1 polymer ?
#
loop_
_entity_poly.entity_id
_entity_poly.type
_entity_poly.pdbx_seq_one_letter_code
_entity_poly.pdbx_strand_id
1 'polypeptide(L)'
;MSRLILLFLSIPFVLSAAPKCPEDFVRVERTPTVKNNHTSDWCFAVLALDRAGSRDWARGLCANYNYTLSIPESLEEFRLISAYSKGVTAAAERDFNKTITNLLIAVDGEFTPKCKAKMVRNWRYKPKKDKGECGLHQNLFSFDSSNTDPTFALDRNLEGYPNGRSESGFPGGISIARYASCLAMDPDRYDSAEFKYEDITNHTLHDGFFHLTWCDGSEGEEQNMFGVLCGGPPQ
;
A
#
# COMPACT_ATOMS: atom_id res chain seq x y z
N MET A 1 62.50 7.66 -31.23
CA MET A 1 61.63 8.13 -30.12
C MET A 1 60.26 7.52 -30.33
N SER A 2 59.88 6.64 -29.41
CA SER A 2 58.63 5.88 -29.40
C SER A 2 57.48 6.76 -28.89
N ARG A 3 56.26 6.55 -29.41
CA ARG A 3 54.98 6.71 -28.68
C ARG A 3 53.81 6.28 -29.58
N LEU A 4 53.61 4.96 -29.65
CA LEU A 4 52.32 4.38 -30.04
C LEU A 4 51.43 4.44 -28.78
N ILE A 5 50.47 5.37 -28.75
CA ILE A 5 49.50 5.44 -27.65
C ILE A 5 48.41 4.41 -27.96
N LEU A 6 48.56 3.21 -27.40
CA LEU A 6 47.49 2.22 -27.28
C LEU A 6 46.53 2.73 -26.20
N LEU A 7 45.48 3.43 -26.63
CA LEU A 7 44.27 3.63 -25.84
C LEU A 7 43.61 2.27 -25.67
N PHE A 8 43.99 1.54 -24.62
CA PHE A 8 43.15 0.50 -24.07
C PHE A 8 41.85 1.17 -23.63
N LEU A 9 40.82 1.07 -24.46
CA LEU A 9 39.44 1.17 -24.02
C LEU A 9 39.23 0.02 -23.02
N SER A 10 39.63 0.24 -21.77
CA SER A 10 39.11 -0.52 -20.66
C SER A 10 37.65 -0.10 -20.52
N ILE A 11 36.78 -0.69 -21.34
CA ILE A 11 35.38 -0.81 -21.01
C ILE A 11 35.40 -1.51 -19.65
N PRO A 12 35.03 -0.86 -18.53
CA PRO A 12 34.72 -1.66 -17.37
C PRO A 12 33.50 -2.44 -17.83
N PHE A 13 33.69 -3.72 -18.18
CA PHE A 13 32.69 -4.72 -17.94
C PHE A 13 32.46 -4.67 -16.43
N VAL A 14 31.68 -3.69 -16.01
CA VAL A 14 30.96 -3.72 -14.76
C VAL A 14 30.18 -5.01 -14.93
N LEU A 15 30.64 -6.08 -14.29
CA LEU A 15 29.75 -7.16 -13.88
C LEU A 15 28.71 -6.50 -12.99
N SER A 16 27.75 -5.82 -13.61
CA SER A 16 26.51 -5.49 -12.96
C SER A 16 25.91 -6.86 -12.74
N ALA A 17 26.00 -7.35 -11.51
CA ALA A 17 25.15 -8.45 -11.09
C ALA A 17 23.74 -8.10 -11.58
N ALA A 18 23.06 -9.07 -12.21
CA ALA A 18 21.68 -8.86 -12.61
C ALA A 18 20.92 -8.32 -11.38
N PRO A 19 20.16 -7.22 -11.52
CA PRO A 19 19.43 -6.66 -10.40
C PRO A 19 18.62 -7.74 -9.69
N LYS A 20 18.70 -7.78 -8.36
CA LYS A 20 18.02 -8.81 -7.55
C LYS A 20 17.13 -8.16 -6.51
N CYS A 21 16.06 -8.87 -6.18
CA CYS A 21 15.32 -8.52 -4.97
C CYS A 21 16.18 -8.83 -3.74
N PRO A 22 16.09 -8.02 -2.68
CA PRO A 22 16.69 -8.33 -1.40
C PRO A 22 16.21 -9.66 -0.85
N GLU A 23 16.90 -10.15 0.17
CA GLU A 23 16.43 -11.28 0.97
C GLU A 23 15.02 -10.99 1.51
N ASP A 24 14.16 -12.01 1.51
CA ASP A 24 12.74 -11.96 1.88
C ASP A 24 11.83 -11.14 0.96
N PHE A 25 12.36 -10.53 -0.11
CA PHE A 25 11.55 -9.89 -1.14
C PHE A 25 11.27 -10.85 -2.30
N VAL A 26 10.03 -10.80 -2.75
CA VAL A 26 9.48 -11.62 -3.83
C VAL A 26 9.52 -10.83 -5.10
N ARG A 27 10.15 -11.40 -6.13
CA ARG A 27 10.14 -10.83 -7.48
C ARG A 27 8.83 -11.16 -8.18
N VAL A 28 8.20 -10.17 -8.79
CA VAL A 28 7.02 -10.33 -9.62
C VAL A 28 7.19 -9.62 -10.94
N GLU A 29 6.58 -10.20 -11.98
CA GLU A 29 6.48 -9.57 -13.29
C GLU A 29 5.13 -8.87 -13.41
N ARG A 30 5.16 -7.59 -13.76
CA ARG A 30 4.00 -6.74 -13.95
C ARG A 30 3.64 -6.61 -15.41
N THR A 31 2.34 -6.57 -15.68
CA THR A 31 1.84 -6.18 -17.00
C THR A 31 1.98 -4.66 -17.15
N PRO A 32 2.68 -4.16 -18.18
CA PRO A 32 2.81 -2.72 -18.40
C PRO A 32 1.46 -2.04 -18.63
N THR A 33 1.31 -0.89 -18.02
CA THR A 33 0.23 0.09 -18.10
C THR A 33 0.85 1.45 -18.39
N VAL A 34 0.03 2.49 -18.56
CA VAL A 34 0.54 3.85 -18.76
C VAL A 34 1.35 4.35 -17.56
N LYS A 35 1.09 3.84 -16.35
CA LYS A 35 1.73 4.30 -15.09
C LYS A 35 2.96 3.49 -14.68
N ASN A 36 3.00 2.20 -14.97
CA ASN A 36 4.09 1.29 -14.55
C ASN A 36 4.95 0.80 -15.75
N ASN A 37 4.89 1.47 -16.91
CA ASN A 37 5.54 1.02 -18.16
C ASN A 37 7.06 0.79 -18.05
N HIS A 38 7.71 1.37 -17.04
CA HIS A 38 9.14 1.23 -16.76
C HIS A 38 9.43 0.35 -15.53
N THR A 39 8.42 -0.29 -14.95
CA THR A 39 8.49 -1.08 -13.71
C THR A 39 7.78 -2.42 -13.86
N SER A 40 7.99 -3.07 -15.02
CA SER A 40 7.49 -4.41 -15.33
C SER A 40 8.13 -5.51 -14.47
N ASP A 41 9.20 -5.20 -13.75
CA ASP A 41 9.89 -6.09 -12.84
C ASP A 41 9.95 -5.41 -11.46
N TRP A 42 9.42 -6.09 -10.45
CA TRP A 42 9.15 -5.49 -9.16
C TRP A 42 9.44 -6.46 -8.02
N CYS A 43 9.87 -5.91 -6.90
CA CYS A 43 10.11 -6.65 -5.67
C CYS A 43 9.08 -6.22 -4.64
N PHE A 44 8.49 -7.17 -3.93
CA PHE A 44 7.58 -6.93 -2.81
C PHE A 44 8.01 -7.67 -1.55
N ALA A 45 7.74 -7.08 -0.40
CA ALA A 45 7.77 -7.79 0.88
C ALA A 45 6.61 -7.32 1.77
N VAL A 46 6.06 -8.25 2.54
CA VAL A 46 5.20 -7.93 3.67
C VAL A 46 6.07 -8.01 4.92
N LEU A 47 6.20 -6.90 5.63
CA LEU A 47 7.09 -6.77 6.78
C LEU A 47 6.27 -6.51 8.05
N ALA A 48 6.68 -7.12 9.17
CA ALA A 48 6.05 -6.90 10.47
C ALA A 48 6.45 -5.55 11.08
N LEU A 49 5.49 -4.80 11.61
CA LEU A 49 5.70 -3.53 12.31
C LEU A 49 4.60 -3.30 13.36
N ASP A 50 4.99 -3.04 14.61
CA ASP A 50 4.06 -2.85 15.73
C ASP A 50 3.07 -1.69 15.53
N ARG A 51 3.50 -0.67 14.78
CA ARG A 51 2.78 0.57 14.47
C ARG A 51 2.49 0.72 12.97
N ALA A 52 2.21 -0.39 12.28
CA ALA A 52 1.93 -0.34 10.84
C ALA A 52 0.74 0.55 10.47
N GLY A 53 -0.21 0.77 11.39
CA GLY A 53 -1.30 1.73 11.22
C GLY A 53 -0.85 3.18 11.02
N SER A 54 0.34 3.56 11.49
CA SER A 54 0.89 4.88 11.21
C SER A 54 1.60 4.88 9.85
N ARG A 55 1.06 5.65 8.90
CA ARG A 55 1.59 5.72 7.54
C ARG A 55 3.03 6.20 7.48
N ASP A 56 3.43 7.13 8.34
CA ASP A 56 4.79 7.65 8.37
C ASP A 56 5.79 6.61 8.92
N TRP A 57 5.37 5.79 9.89
CA TRP A 57 6.18 4.67 10.36
C TRP A 57 6.31 3.58 9.29
N ALA A 58 5.20 3.26 8.62
CA ALA A 58 5.19 2.30 7.51
C ALA A 58 6.08 2.75 6.34
N ARG A 59 6.02 4.04 5.97
CA ARG A 59 6.97 4.66 5.01
C ARG A 59 8.41 4.51 5.46
N GLY A 60 8.70 4.83 6.72
CA GLY A 60 10.05 4.76 7.29
C GLY A 60 10.62 3.34 7.22
N LEU A 61 9.80 2.33 7.50
CA LEU A 61 10.20 0.93 7.36
C LEU A 61 10.58 0.58 5.92
N CYS A 62 9.74 0.91 4.94
CA CYS A 62 10.07 0.62 3.53
C CYS A 62 11.32 1.37 3.07
N ALA A 63 11.47 2.63 3.48
CA ALA A 63 12.63 3.45 3.16
C ALA A 63 13.94 2.86 3.70
N ASN A 64 13.90 2.15 4.85
CA ASN A 64 15.07 1.45 5.39
C ASN A 64 15.62 0.36 4.44
N TYR A 65 14.80 -0.13 3.52
CA TYR A 65 15.20 -1.10 2.49
C TYR A 65 15.38 -0.47 1.10
N ASN A 66 15.39 0.87 0.99
CA ASN A 66 15.34 1.63 -0.27
C ASN A 66 14.08 1.35 -1.12
N TYR A 67 12.96 1.04 -0.45
CA TYR A 67 11.66 0.81 -1.07
C TYR A 67 10.64 1.85 -0.64
N THR A 68 9.49 1.87 -1.31
CA THR A 68 8.34 2.68 -0.89
C THR A 68 7.23 1.78 -0.39
N LEU A 69 6.20 2.38 0.23
CA LEU A 69 4.92 1.70 0.35
C LEU A 69 4.45 1.30 -1.04
N SER A 70 3.77 0.16 -1.11
CA SER A 70 3.29 -0.38 -2.36
C SER A 70 1.84 -0.86 -2.23
N ILE A 71 1.24 -1.17 -3.36
CA ILE A 71 -0.11 -1.74 -3.51
C ILE A 71 -0.04 -2.81 -4.61
N PRO A 72 -0.89 -3.85 -4.55
CA PRO A 72 -0.99 -4.79 -5.65
C PRO A 72 -1.62 -4.12 -6.87
N GLU A 73 -1.13 -4.49 -8.05
CA GLU A 73 -1.64 -4.03 -9.35
C GLU A 73 -2.45 -5.10 -10.08
N SER A 74 -2.47 -6.32 -9.54
CA SER A 74 -3.19 -7.44 -10.14
C SER A 74 -3.69 -8.42 -9.10
N LEU A 75 -4.58 -9.29 -9.55
CA LEU A 75 -5.10 -10.39 -8.74
C LEU A 75 -4.00 -11.39 -8.34
N GLU A 76 -3.02 -11.58 -9.20
CA GLU A 76 -1.87 -12.47 -8.97
C GLU A 76 -1.01 -11.91 -7.83
N GLU A 77 -0.66 -10.62 -7.89
CA GLU A 77 0.10 -9.95 -6.83
C GLU A 77 -0.65 -9.98 -5.50
N PHE A 78 -1.95 -9.70 -5.52
CA PHE A 78 -2.79 -9.76 -4.31
C PHE A 78 -2.72 -11.14 -3.66
N ARG A 79 -2.88 -12.23 -4.43
CA ARG A 79 -2.79 -13.60 -3.92
C ARG A 79 -1.42 -13.92 -3.35
N LEU A 80 -0.36 -13.50 -4.02
CA LEU A 80 0.99 -13.69 -3.52
C LEU A 80 1.12 -13.00 -2.15
N ILE A 81 0.74 -11.73 -2.04
CA ILE A 81 0.77 -10.98 -0.78
C ILE A 81 -0.05 -11.68 0.32
N SER A 82 -1.25 -12.17 0.02
CA SER A 82 -2.08 -12.94 0.96
C SER A 82 -1.44 -14.27 1.39
N ALA A 83 -0.63 -14.90 0.54
CA ALA A 83 0.10 -16.10 0.94
C ALA A 83 1.24 -15.78 1.92
N TYR A 84 1.94 -14.65 1.71
CA TYR A 84 3.03 -14.19 2.57
C TYR A 84 2.54 -13.62 3.92
N SER A 85 1.33 -13.07 3.96
CA SER A 85 0.75 -12.47 5.18
C SER A 85 0.73 -13.45 6.36
N LYS A 86 0.51 -14.75 6.11
CA LYS A 86 0.51 -15.80 7.15
C LYS A 86 1.84 -15.92 7.89
N GLY A 87 2.97 -15.81 7.18
CA GLY A 87 4.29 -15.83 7.78
C GLY A 87 4.54 -14.59 8.65
N VAL A 88 4.05 -13.43 8.18
CA VAL A 88 4.13 -12.16 8.90
C VAL A 88 3.26 -12.18 10.16
N THR A 89 2.06 -12.76 10.11
CA THR A 89 1.20 -12.94 11.29
C THR A 89 1.94 -13.69 12.38
N ALA A 90 2.50 -14.86 12.08
CA ALA A 90 3.22 -15.66 13.07
C ALA A 90 4.46 -14.92 13.64
N ALA A 91 5.18 -14.17 12.81
CA ALA A 91 6.30 -13.36 13.26
C ALA A 91 5.84 -12.21 14.18
N ALA A 92 4.80 -11.48 13.78
CA ALA A 92 4.23 -10.37 14.55
C ALA A 92 3.66 -10.82 15.89
N GLU A 93 2.94 -11.95 15.94
CA GLU A 93 2.42 -12.51 17.20
C GLU A 93 3.55 -12.83 18.18
N ARG A 94 4.64 -13.45 17.68
CA ARG A 94 5.82 -13.78 18.48
C ARG A 94 6.57 -12.53 18.94
N ASP A 95 6.87 -11.62 18.03
CA ASP A 95 7.78 -10.50 18.28
C ASP A 95 7.09 -9.36 19.05
N PHE A 96 5.77 -9.19 18.89
CA PHE A 96 4.98 -8.17 19.58
C PHE A 96 4.19 -8.72 20.76
N ASN A 97 4.18 -10.04 20.98
CA ASN A 97 3.41 -10.71 22.03
C ASN A 97 1.91 -10.36 21.97
N LYS A 98 1.31 -10.56 20.79
CA LYS A 98 -0.10 -10.27 20.48
C LYS A 98 -0.76 -11.48 19.83
N THR A 99 -2.09 -11.58 19.94
CA THR A 99 -2.90 -12.53 19.16
C THR A 99 -3.52 -11.78 17.98
N ILE A 100 -3.25 -12.24 16.77
CA ILE A 100 -3.70 -11.59 15.54
C ILE A 100 -4.73 -12.51 14.87
N THR A 101 -6.00 -12.13 14.93
CA THR A 101 -7.10 -12.93 14.38
C THR A 101 -7.39 -12.66 12.90
N ASN A 102 -7.06 -11.46 12.43
CA ASN A 102 -7.08 -11.04 11.02
C ASN A 102 -6.00 -9.97 10.88
N LEU A 103 -5.04 -10.16 9.97
CA LEU A 103 -3.95 -9.20 9.78
C LEU A 103 -4.34 -8.14 8.74
N LEU A 104 -4.43 -6.87 9.14
CA LEU A 104 -4.46 -5.79 8.16
C LEU A 104 -3.05 -5.34 7.76
N ILE A 105 -2.85 -5.12 6.46
CA ILE A 105 -1.57 -4.71 5.89
C ILE A 105 -1.66 -3.25 5.47
N ALA A 106 -0.74 -2.42 5.96
CA ALA A 106 -0.54 -1.07 5.49
C ALA A 106 -0.03 -1.08 4.05
N VAL A 107 -0.72 -0.36 3.17
CA VAL A 107 -0.37 -0.25 1.75
C VAL A 107 -0.30 1.22 1.34
N ASP A 108 0.23 1.50 0.15
CA ASP A 108 0.28 2.86 -0.37
C ASP A 108 -1.13 3.43 -0.64
N GLY A 109 -1.26 4.75 -0.53
CA GLY A 109 -2.51 5.47 -0.77
C GLY A 109 -3.04 6.17 0.47
N GLU A 110 -3.14 7.50 0.38
CA GLU A 110 -3.74 8.36 1.40
C GLU A 110 -4.56 9.46 0.74
N PHE A 111 -5.67 9.89 1.36
CA PHE A 111 -6.41 11.01 0.79
C PHE A 111 -5.55 12.25 0.60
N THR A 112 -5.69 12.90 -0.56
CA THR A 112 -4.96 14.13 -0.86
C THR A 112 -5.32 15.24 0.14
N PRO A 113 -4.38 16.13 0.50
CA PRO A 113 -4.65 17.25 1.40
C PRO A 113 -5.85 18.10 0.95
N LYS A 114 -6.02 18.24 -0.37
CA LYS A 114 -7.14 18.96 -0.98
C LYS A 114 -8.49 18.31 -0.69
N CYS A 115 -8.59 16.99 -0.81
CA CYS A 115 -9.81 16.25 -0.54
C CYS A 115 -10.11 16.19 0.97
N LYS A 116 -9.07 16.01 1.80
CA LYS A 116 -9.20 16.15 3.27
C LYS A 116 -9.76 17.52 3.67
N ALA A 117 -9.25 18.60 3.07
CA ALA A 117 -9.75 19.96 3.35
C ALA A 117 -11.24 20.13 2.98
N LYS A 118 -11.72 19.50 1.91
CA LYS A 118 -13.17 19.51 1.56
C LYS A 118 -14.01 18.78 2.60
N MET A 119 -13.52 17.66 3.11
CA MET A 119 -14.19 16.87 4.15
C MET A 119 -14.27 17.63 5.47
N VAL A 120 -13.19 18.32 5.86
CA VAL A 120 -13.18 19.22 7.03
C VAL A 120 -14.21 20.36 6.88
N ARG A 121 -14.29 21.00 5.70
CA ARG A 121 -15.22 22.12 5.45
C ARG A 121 -16.69 21.70 5.35
N ASN A 122 -16.96 20.48 4.90
CA ASN A 122 -18.31 19.98 4.72
C ASN A 122 -18.44 18.59 5.34
N TRP A 123 -19.00 18.54 6.54
CA TRP A 123 -19.19 17.31 7.31
C TRP A 123 -20.05 16.25 6.61
N ARG A 124 -20.91 16.64 5.66
CA ARG A 124 -21.74 15.72 4.85
C ARG A 124 -21.07 15.34 3.54
N TYR A 125 -19.83 15.76 3.30
CA TYR A 125 -19.13 15.46 2.07
C TYR A 125 -18.88 13.96 1.95
N LYS A 126 -19.63 13.34 1.05
CA LYS A 126 -19.41 11.96 0.63
C LYS A 126 -18.77 12.00 -0.75
N PRO A 127 -17.50 11.58 -0.90
CA PRO A 127 -16.91 11.28 -2.19
C PRO A 127 -17.88 10.40 -2.98
N LYS A 128 -18.27 10.84 -4.18
CA LYS A 128 -19.07 10.00 -5.06
C LYS A 128 -18.11 9.08 -5.81
N LYS A 129 -18.47 7.81 -5.97
CA LYS A 129 -17.77 6.89 -6.87
C LYS A 129 -17.65 7.57 -8.24
N ASP A 130 -16.41 7.84 -8.63
CA ASP A 130 -16.00 8.36 -9.94
C ASP A 130 -16.63 9.67 -10.41
N LYS A 131 -17.05 10.52 -9.45
CA LYS A 131 -17.63 11.82 -9.80
C LYS A 131 -17.00 12.95 -9.00
N GLY A 132 -16.70 14.03 -9.73
CA GLY A 132 -16.12 15.23 -9.18
C GLY A 132 -14.64 15.06 -8.82
N GLU A 133 -14.05 16.16 -8.36
CA GLU A 133 -12.60 16.26 -8.17
C GLU A 133 -12.01 15.26 -7.17
N CYS A 134 -12.77 14.85 -6.15
CA CYS A 134 -12.38 13.85 -5.16
C CYS A 134 -13.13 12.53 -5.36
N GLY A 135 -13.45 12.18 -6.61
CA GLY A 135 -13.93 10.84 -6.92
C GLY A 135 -12.83 9.79 -6.72
N LEU A 136 -13.24 8.55 -6.47
CA LEU A 136 -12.38 7.38 -6.26
C LEU A 136 -11.25 7.27 -7.28
N HIS A 137 -11.59 7.20 -8.57
CA HIS A 137 -10.62 7.13 -9.67
C HIS A 137 -10.13 8.51 -10.16
N GLN A 138 -10.31 9.57 -9.36
CA GLN A 138 -9.89 10.93 -9.66
C GLN A 138 -8.71 11.34 -8.76
N ASN A 139 -8.77 12.49 -8.08
CA ASN A 139 -7.68 13.00 -7.24
C ASN A 139 -7.90 12.74 -5.75
N LEU A 140 -8.63 11.67 -5.41
CA LEU A 140 -8.92 11.39 -4.02
C LEU A 140 -7.69 10.92 -3.26
N PHE A 141 -6.89 10.02 -3.83
CA PHE A 141 -5.69 9.47 -3.20
C PHE A 141 -4.41 10.07 -3.77
N SER A 142 -3.40 10.19 -2.91
CA SER A 142 -1.99 10.36 -3.23
C SER A 142 -1.28 9.05 -2.94
N PHE A 143 -0.42 8.63 -3.86
CA PHE A 143 0.43 7.45 -3.75
C PHE A 143 1.89 7.91 -3.70
N ASP A 144 2.71 7.26 -2.88
CA ASP A 144 4.14 7.54 -2.78
C ASP A 144 4.91 6.97 -3.97
N SER A 145 4.48 5.81 -4.49
CA SER A 145 5.07 5.23 -5.70
C SER A 145 4.52 5.92 -6.95
N SER A 146 5.38 6.62 -7.68
CA SER A 146 5.04 7.18 -9.00
C SER A 146 4.87 6.10 -10.08
N ASN A 147 5.34 4.88 -9.81
CA ASN A 147 5.46 3.82 -10.79
C ASN A 147 4.54 2.63 -10.49
N THR A 148 3.58 2.83 -9.58
CA THR A 148 2.57 1.84 -9.26
C THR A 148 1.23 2.26 -9.84
N ASP A 149 0.54 1.36 -10.54
CA ASP A 149 -0.81 1.59 -11.05
C ASP A 149 -1.86 1.24 -9.99
N PRO A 150 -2.56 2.23 -9.39
CA PRO A 150 -3.51 1.96 -8.33
C PRO A 150 -4.84 1.41 -8.83
N THR A 151 -5.06 1.29 -10.14
CA THR A 151 -6.37 0.97 -10.72
C THR A 151 -6.93 -0.33 -10.17
N PHE A 152 -6.14 -1.39 -10.07
CA PHE A 152 -6.60 -2.65 -9.50
C PHE A 152 -7.06 -2.50 -8.04
N ALA A 153 -6.26 -1.88 -7.18
CA ALA A 153 -6.62 -1.67 -5.78
C ALA A 153 -7.88 -0.78 -5.65
N LEU A 154 -7.97 0.27 -6.47
CA LEU A 154 -9.09 1.21 -6.49
C LEU A 154 -10.37 0.61 -7.09
N ASP A 155 -10.30 -0.30 -8.05
CA ASP A 155 -11.48 -0.99 -8.59
C ASP A 155 -12.03 -2.02 -7.60
N ARG A 156 -11.15 -2.58 -6.76
CA ARG A 156 -11.50 -3.50 -5.67
C ARG A 156 -11.92 -2.77 -4.38
N ASN A 157 -12.09 -1.45 -4.43
CA ASN A 157 -12.20 -0.62 -3.22
C ASN A 157 -13.53 -0.70 -2.47
N LEU A 158 -13.31 -0.79 -1.15
CA LEU A 158 -13.85 0.00 -0.03
C LEU A 158 -15.35 -0.10 0.21
N GLU A 159 -15.69 -0.68 1.36
CA GLU A 159 -16.84 -0.24 2.15
C GLU A 159 -16.97 1.29 2.05
N GLY A 160 -18.15 1.73 1.62
CA GLY A 160 -18.42 3.08 1.14
C GLY A 160 -17.75 4.21 1.92
N TYR A 161 -16.97 5.00 1.18
CA TYR A 161 -16.48 6.34 1.49
C TYR A 161 -17.22 7.19 2.56
N PRO A 162 -16.46 7.98 3.34
CA PRO A 162 -15.50 7.54 4.37
C PRO A 162 -16.19 6.73 5.49
N ASN A 163 -15.49 5.73 6.02
CA ASN A 163 -15.98 4.83 7.07
C ASN A 163 -15.62 5.27 8.51
N GLY A 164 -14.79 6.31 8.68
CA GLY A 164 -14.37 6.80 10.00
C GLY A 164 -14.20 8.32 10.06
N ARG A 165 -14.86 8.96 11.05
CA ARG A 165 -14.67 10.37 11.41
C ARG A 165 -14.68 10.52 12.93
N SER A 166 -13.70 11.24 13.46
CA SER A 166 -13.56 11.53 14.87
C SER A 166 -13.26 13.01 15.05
N GLU A 167 -13.85 13.64 16.07
CA GLU A 167 -13.57 15.03 16.42
C GLU A 167 -12.94 15.07 17.80
N SER A 168 -11.77 15.71 17.92
CA SER A 168 -11.16 16.00 19.22
C SER A 168 -11.30 17.49 19.52
N GLY A 169 -11.89 17.81 20.67
CA GLY A 169 -11.96 19.17 21.19
C GLY A 169 -10.69 19.57 21.93
N PHE A 170 -10.24 20.80 21.73
CA PHE A 170 -9.10 21.41 22.40
C PHE A 170 -9.56 22.60 23.27
N PRO A 171 -8.82 22.94 24.34
CA PRO A 171 -9.07 24.14 25.13
C PRO A 171 -9.17 25.38 24.23
N GLY A 172 -10.19 26.21 24.45
CA GLY A 172 -10.48 27.37 23.58
C GLY A 172 -11.51 27.11 22.48
N GLY A 173 -12.18 25.95 22.46
CA GLY A 173 -13.30 25.67 21.56
C GLY A 173 -12.87 25.28 20.14
N ILE A 174 -11.59 24.94 19.94
CA ILE A 174 -11.07 24.44 18.67
C ILE A 174 -11.39 22.95 18.59
N SER A 175 -12.05 22.51 17.52
CA SER A 175 -12.21 21.08 17.21
C SER A 175 -11.37 20.70 15.99
N ILE A 176 -10.68 19.56 16.09
CA ILE A 176 -9.96 18.97 14.96
C ILE A 176 -10.72 17.72 14.54
N ALA A 177 -11.21 17.73 13.30
CA ALA A 177 -11.79 16.56 12.68
C ALA A 177 -10.69 15.70 12.04
N ARG A 178 -10.67 14.42 12.37
CA ARG A 178 -9.85 13.38 11.76
C ARG A 178 -10.74 12.47 10.92
N TYR A 179 -10.14 11.83 9.92
CA TYR A 179 -10.82 10.88 9.06
C TYR A 179 -9.93 9.68 8.78
N ALA A 180 -10.55 8.49 8.73
CA ALA A 180 -9.94 7.34 8.11
C ALA A 180 -9.67 7.69 6.64
N SER A 181 -8.40 7.66 6.25
CA SER A 181 -7.94 8.21 4.97
C SER A 181 -6.72 7.51 4.39
N CYS A 182 -6.19 6.48 5.04
CA CYS A 182 -5.11 5.64 4.54
C CYS A 182 -5.65 4.29 4.07
N LEU A 183 -5.10 3.75 2.99
CA LEU A 183 -5.47 2.43 2.51
C LEU A 183 -4.81 1.34 3.38
N ALA A 184 -5.59 0.32 3.70
CA ALA A 184 -5.12 -0.94 4.27
C ALA A 184 -5.70 -2.09 3.45
N MET A 185 -4.94 -3.17 3.30
CA MET A 185 -5.35 -4.40 2.63
C MET A 185 -5.75 -5.44 3.67
N ASP A 186 -6.87 -6.14 3.42
CA ASP A 186 -7.31 -7.31 4.16
C ASP A 186 -7.02 -8.57 3.31
N PRO A 187 -5.90 -9.26 3.57
CA PRO A 187 -5.51 -10.44 2.83
C PRO A 187 -6.38 -11.67 3.15
N ASP A 188 -7.00 -11.71 4.34
CA ASP A 188 -7.68 -12.89 4.89
C ASP A 188 -9.12 -13.04 4.35
N ARG A 189 -9.79 -11.92 4.06
CA ARG A 189 -11.14 -11.96 3.45
C ARG A 189 -11.17 -12.56 2.04
N TYR A 190 -10.05 -12.54 1.32
CA TYR A 190 -9.99 -12.98 -0.08
C TYR A 190 -10.14 -14.49 -0.28
N ASP A 191 -9.57 -15.31 0.62
CA ASP A 191 -9.60 -16.79 0.53
C ASP A 191 -10.61 -17.42 1.50
N SER A 192 -11.48 -16.62 2.14
CA SER A 192 -12.46 -17.13 3.10
C SER A 192 -13.54 -17.97 2.40
N ALA A 193 -13.97 -19.07 3.04
CA ALA A 193 -15.01 -19.95 2.47
C ALA A 193 -16.37 -19.23 2.26
N GLU A 194 -16.56 -18.10 2.94
CA GLU A 194 -17.71 -17.19 2.82
C GLU A 194 -17.62 -16.30 1.56
N PHE A 195 -16.41 -16.06 1.03
CA PHE A 195 -16.14 -15.33 -0.21
C PHE A 195 -15.55 -16.27 -1.28
N LYS A 196 -16.42 -16.94 -2.05
CA LYS A 196 -15.95 -17.76 -3.17
C LYS A 196 -15.71 -16.92 -4.42
N TYR A 197 -14.66 -17.31 -5.13
CA TYR A 197 -14.17 -16.76 -6.42
C TYR A 197 -15.27 -16.41 -7.44
N GLU A 198 -16.41 -17.09 -7.43
CA GLU A 198 -17.51 -16.90 -8.37
C GLU A 198 -18.11 -15.48 -8.33
N ASP A 199 -18.10 -14.80 -7.18
CA ASP A 199 -18.62 -13.43 -7.01
C ASP A 199 -17.75 -12.33 -7.64
N ILE A 200 -16.51 -12.65 -8.03
CA ILE A 200 -15.57 -11.69 -8.64
C ILE A 200 -15.94 -11.36 -10.11
N THR A 201 -16.72 -12.23 -10.77
CA THR A 201 -17.09 -12.08 -12.19
C THR A 201 -17.98 -10.87 -12.48
N ASN A 202 -18.66 -10.31 -11.46
CA ASN A 202 -19.57 -9.17 -11.60
C ASN A 202 -19.05 -7.84 -11.01
N HIS A 203 -17.77 -7.75 -10.62
CA HIS A 203 -17.14 -6.51 -10.10
C HIS A 203 -17.83 -5.88 -8.86
N THR A 204 -18.72 -6.59 -8.19
CA THR A 204 -19.37 -6.17 -6.95
C THR A 204 -18.98 -7.12 -5.83
N LEU A 205 -17.87 -6.81 -5.18
CA LEU A 205 -17.60 -7.34 -3.84
C LEU A 205 -18.42 -6.48 -2.87
N HIS A 206 -19.29 -7.12 -2.09
CA HIS A 206 -20.15 -6.39 -1.16
C HIS A 206 -19.36 -5.68 -0.04
N ASP A 207 -18.20 -6.21 0.34
CA ASP A 207 -17.43 -5.73 1.51
C ASP A 207 -15.99 -5.25 1.22
N GLY A 208 -15.52 -5.27 -0.04
CA GLY A 208 -14.17 -4.85 -0.43
C GLY A 208 -13.01 -5.63 0.22
N PHE A 209 -11.80 -5.54 -0.35
CA PHE A 209 -10.56 -6.12 0.23
C PHE A 209 -9.55 -5.05 0.67
N PHE A 210 -9.91 -3.80 0.43
CA PHE A 210 -9.20 -2.64 0.91
C PHE A 210 -10.11 -1.88 1.84
N HIS A 211 -9.52 -1.33 2.90
CA HIS A 211 -10.17 -0.57 3.96
C HIS A 211 -9.55 0.81 4.06
N LEU A 212 -10.32 1.77 4.56
CA LEU A 212 -9.77 3.03 5.03
C LEU A 212 -9.50 2.93 6.53
N THR A 213 -8.29 3.34 6.92
CA THR A 213 -7.84 3.41 8.31
C THR A 213 -7.28 4.80 8.64
N TRP A 214 -7.02 5.04 9.92
CA TRP A 214 -6.45 6.27 10.44
C TRP A 214 -4.95 6.32 10.20
N CYS A 215 -4.50 7.30 9.42
CA CYS A 215 -3.10 7.44 9.03
C CYS A 215 -2.13 7.72 10.20
N ASP A 216 -2.64 8.18 11.34
CA ASP A 216 -1.86 8.44 12.55
C ASP A 216 -1.62 7.17 13.38
N GLY A 217 -2.26 6.05 13.02
CA GLY A 217 -2.14 4.77 13.72
C GLY A 217 -2.96 4.69 15.01
N SER A 218 -3.89 5.63 15.27
CA SER A 218 -4.65 5.68 16.52
C SER A 218 -5.42 4.40 16.85
N GLU A 219 -5.83 3.64 15.83
CA GLU A 219 -6.55 2.36 15.96
C GLU A 219 -5.76 1.20 15.35
N GLY A 220 -4.49 1.38 15.00
CA GLY A 220 -3.72 0.36 14.29
C GLY A 220 -3.64 -0.97 15.05
N GLU A 221 -3.48 -0.90 16.37
CA GLU A 221 -3.48 -2.08 17.23
C GLU A 221 -4.86 -2.73 17.35
N GLU A 222 -5.93 -1.94 17.48
CA GLU A 222 -7.31 -2.44 17.56
C GLU A 222 -7.75 -3.12 16.26
N GLN A 223 -7.21 -2.65 15.13
CA GLN A 223 -7.48 -3.17 13.79
C GLN A 223 -6.49 -4.25 13.35
N ASN A 224 -5.66 -4.77 14.27
CA ASN A 224 -4.63 -5.78 13.99
C ASN A 224 -3.70 -5.41 12.81
N MET A 225 -3.37 -4.13 12.69
CA MET A 225 -2.57 -3.60 11.60
C MET A 225 -1.09 -3.66 11.97
N PHE A 226 -0.49 -4.81 11.67
CA PHE A 226 0.91 -5.12 11.99
C PHE A 226 1.76 -5.48 10.77
N GLY A 227 1.19 -5.49 9.58
CA GLY A 227 1.91 -5.75 8.33
C GLY A 227 2.09 -4.47 7.52
N VAL A 228 3.20 -4.35 6.80
CA VAL A 228 3.46 -3.26 5.84
C VAL A 228 3.87 -3.87 4.52
N LEU A 229 3.22 -3.47 3.42
CA LEU A 229 3.61 -3.84 2.07
C LEU A 229 4.62 -2.82 1.52
N CYS A 230 5.86 -3.27 1.37
CA CYS A 230 6.93 -2.52 0.73
C CYS A 230 7.20 -3.05 -0.67
N GLY A 231 7.56 -2.17 -1.60
CA GLY A 231 7.97 -2.61 -2.94
C GLY A 231 8.65 -1.54 -3.78
N GLY A 232 9.30 -2.00 -4.85
CA GLY A 232 10.12 -1.19 -5.76
C GLY A 232 10.85 -2.04 -6.80
N PRO A 233 11.66 -1.42 -7.67
CA PRO A 233 12.46 -2.16 -8.63
C PRO A 233 13.53 -3.02 -7.94
N PRO A 234 14.02 -4.08 -8.59
CA PRO A 234 15.21 -4.80 -8.13
C PRO A 234 16.44 -3.89 -8.05
N GLN A 235 17.35 -4.16 -7.11
CA GLN A 235 18.56 -3.37 -6.84
C GLN A 235 19.81 -4.01 -7.45
#